data_AF-A0A7C4YSK8-F1
#
_entry.id   AF-A0A7C4YSK8-F1
#
_cell.length_a   1.000
_cell.length_b   1.000
_cell.length_c   1.000
_cell.angle_alpha   90.00
_cell.angle_beta   90.00
_cell.angle_gamma   90.00
#
_symmetry.space_group_name_H-M   'P 1'
#
loop_
_entity.id
_entity.type
_entity.pdbx_description
1 polymer ?
#
loop_
_entity_poly.entity_id
_entity_poly.type
_entity_poly.pdbx_seq_one_letter_code
_entity_poly.pdbx_strand_id
1 'polypeptide(L)' 'MSEVTEELKQKILDYLRTVSKAKNKDVARAVGEEKHVVDKAIAELSREGKVEYVYLGASFVKIKE' A
#
# COMPACT_ATOMS: atom_id res chain seq x y z
N MET A 1 12.11 -2.99 -15.42
CA MET A 1 11.75 -3.79 -14.23
C MET A 1 11.39 -2.79 -13.17
N SER A 2 10.12 -2.69 -12.82
CA SER A 2 9.67 -1.78 -11.76
C SER A 2 9.96 -2.45 -10.43
N GLU A 3 10.95 -1.96 -9.70
CA GLU A 3 11.45 -2.55 -8.46
C GLU A 3 10.74 -1.94 -7.24
N VAL A 4 10.64 -2.73 -6.15
CA VAL A 4 10.15 -2.21 -4.87
C VAL A 4 11.27 -1.38 -4.25
N THR A 5 11.09 -0.07 -4.15
CA THR A 5 12.04 0.85 -3.52
C THR A 5 11.52 1.36 -2.18
N GLU A 6 12.42 1.81 -1.30
CA GLU A 6 12.04 2.46 -0.04
C GLU A 6 11.26 3.76 -0.29
N GLU A 7 11.56 4.46 -1.39
CA GLU A 7 10.80 5.64 -1.82
C GLU A 7 9.34 5.30 -2.16
N LEU A 8 9.11 4.17 -2.86
CA LEU A 8 7.77 3.69 -3.14
C LEU A 8 7.02 3.32 -1.87
N LYS A 9 7.67 2.60 -0.96
CA LYS A 9 7.10 2.26 0.35
C LYS A 9 6.71 3.52 1.11
N GLN A 10 7.56 4.53 1.12
CA GLN A 10 7.27 5.81 1.78
C GLN A 10 6.07 6.52 1.15
N LYS A 11 6.01 6.62 -0.19
CA LYS A 11 4.84 7.18 -0.91
C LYS A 11 3.53 6.46 -0.55
N ILE A 12 3.57 5.13 -0.46
CA ILE A 12 2.40 4.33 -0.07
C ILE A 12 1.97 4.65 1.35
N LEU A 13 2.90 4.70 2.31
CA LEU A 13 2.60 5.04 3.69
C LEU A 13 2.04 6.45 3.83
N ASP A 14 2.62 7.42 3.12
CA ASP A 14 2.15 8.80 3.16
C ASP A 14 0.73 8.92 2.59
N TYR A 15 0.43 8.25 1.48
CA TYR A 15 -0.94 8.17 0.99
C TYR A 15 -1.89 7.52 2.00
N LEU A 16 -1.50 6.37 2.58
CA LEU A 16 -2.32 5.67 3.57
C LEU A 16 -2.50 6.42 4.89
N ARG A 17 -1.68 7.44 5.19
CA ARG A 17 -1.90 8.37 6.32
C ARG A 17 -2.98 9.41 6.02
N THR A 18 -3.24 9.70 4.74
CA THR A 18 -4.29 10.67 4.34
C THR A 18 -5.68 10.07 4.25
N VAL A 19 -5.78 8.74 4.22
CA VAL A 19 -7.04 8.00 4.09
C VAL A 19 -7.18 6.98 5.22
N SER A 20 -8.40 6.62 5.61
CA SER A 20 -8.60 5.60 6.65
C SER A 20 -8.24 4.19 6.19
N LYS A 21 -8.46 3.90 4.90
CA LYS A 21 -8.15 2.64 4.21
C LYS A 21 -8.28 2.83 2.70
N ALA A 22 -7.55 2.05 1.92
CA ALA A 22 -7.62 2.08 0.46
C ALA A 22 -7.53 0.67 -0.14
N LYS A 23 -8.03 0.48 -1.37
CA LYS A 23 -7.72 -0.73 -2.14
C LYS A 23 -6.35 -0.56 -2.80
N ASN A 24 -5.61 -1.64 -3.00
CA ASN A 24 -4.30 -1.58 -3.66
C ASN A 24 -4.35 -0.90 -5.04
N LYS A 25 -5.45 -1.07 -5.79
CA LYS A 25 -5.65 -0.39 -7.08
C LYS A 25 -5.73 1.14 -6.94
N ASP A 26 -6.34 1.63 -5.86
CA ASP A 26 -6.47 3.05 -5.59
C ASP A 26 -5.14 3.62 -5.09
N VAL A 27 -4.41 2.87 -4.26
CA VAL A 27 -3.02 3.20 -3.87
C VAL A 27 -2.15 3.35 -5.11
N ALA A 28 -2.18 2.37 -6.03
CA ALA A 28 -1.36 2.40 -7.24
C ALA A 28 -1.64 3.62 -8.12
N ARG A 29 -2.92 3.99 -8.26
CA ARG A 29 -3.33 5.22 -8.96
C ARG A 29 -2.84 6.48 -8.25
N ALA A 30 -2.90 6.53 -6.93
CA ALA A 30 -2.49 7.68 -6.15
C ALA A 30 -0.97 7.91 -6.17
N VAL A 31 -0.18 6.83 -6.11
CA VAL A 31 1.29 6.91 -6.13
C VAL A 31 1.88 6.94 -7.55
N GLY A 32 1.07 6.67 -8.58
CA GLY A 32 1.46 6.74 -9.99
C GLY A 32 2.29 5.54 -10.46
N GLU A 33 2.16 4.38 -9.81
CA GLU A 33 3.03 3.22 -10.03
C GLU A 33 2.22 1.99 -10.48
N GLU A 34 2.91 1.01 -11.06
CA GLU A 34 2.27 -0.22 -11.52
C GLU A 34 1.68 -1.02 -10.35
N LYS A 35 0.44 -1.51 -10.53
CA LYS A 35 -0.29 -2.26 -9.50
C LYS A 35 0.52 -3.42 -8.93
N HIS A 36 1.22 -4.17 -9.77
CA HIS A 36 2.03 -5.32 -9.36
C HIS A 36 3.15 -4.95 -8.40
N VAL A 37 3.78 -3.80 -8.61
CA VAL A 37 4.89 -3.29 -7.78
C VAL A 37 4.34 -2.80 -6.45
N VAL A 38 3.23 -2.08 -6.51
CA VAL A 38 2.52 -1.58 -5.32
C VAL A 38 2.01 -2.74 -4.46
N ASP A 39 1.45 -3.79 -5.06
CA ASP A 39 1.04 -5.00 -4.34
C ASP A 39 2.22 -5.65 -3.60
N LYS A 40 3.39 -5.76 -4.24
CA LYS A 40 4.61 -6.27 -3.60
C LYS A 40 5.08 -5.37 -2.46
N ALA A 41 5.12 -4.06 -2.68
CA ALA A 41 5.52 -3.09 -1.67
C ALA A 41 4.58 -3.11 -0.45
N ILE A 42 3.26 -3.19 -0.66
CA ILE A 42 2.29 -3.33 0.42
C ILE A 42 2.48 -4.66 1.17
N ALA A 43 2.75 -5.76 0.44
CA ALA A 43 3.03 -7.04 1.08
C ALA A 43 4.29 -7.00 1.97
N GLU A 44 5.35 -6.32 1.53
CA GLU A 44 6.55 -6.09 2.35
C GLU A 44 6.23 -5.21 3.57
N LEU A 45 5.54 -4.08 3.38
CA LEU A 45 5.12 -3.21 4.48
C LEU A 45 4.25 -3.94 5.51
N SER A 46 3.43 -4.89 5.05
CA SER A 46 2.60 -5.70 5.93
C SER A 46 3.43 -6.70 6.75
N ARG A 47 4.45 -7.32 6.14
CA ARG A 47 5.42 -8.18 6.85
C ARG A 47 6.26 -7.38 7.84
N GLU A 48 6.61 -6.14 7.50
CA GLU A 48 7.30 -5.19 8.39
C GLU A 48 6.38 -4.66 9.52
N GLY A 49 5.07 -4.96 9.49
CA GLY A 49 4.12 -4.50 10.49
C GLY A 49 3.74 -3.02 10.39
N LYS A 50 4.01 -2.36 9.27
CA LYS A 50 3.66 -0.95 9.04
C LYS A 50 2.22 -0.77 8.54
N VAL A 51 1.68 -1.78 7.86
CA VAL A 51 0.30 -1.78 7.34
C VAL A 51 -0.39 -3.11 7.65
N GLU A 52 -1.71 -3.10 7.63
CA GLU A 52 -2.51 -4.30 7.77
C GLU A 52 -3.62 -4.38 6.71
N TYR A 53 -3.96 -5.62 6.34
CA TYR A 53 -5.07 -5.90 5.46
C TYR A 53 -6.35 -6.04 6.26
N VAL A 54 -7.43 -5.41 5.79
CA VAL A 54 -8.75 -5.48 6.41
C VAL A 54 -9.77 -5.90 5.37
N TYR A 55 -10.62 -6.86 5.71
CA TYR A 55 -11.68 -7.34 4.84
C TYR A 55 -13.03 -6.76 5.27
N LEU A 56 -13.64 -5.94 4.40
CA LEU A 56 -14.95 -5.32 4.62
C LEU A 56 -15.81 -5.48 3.36
N GLY A 57 -16.04 -6.72 2.94
CA GLY A 57 -16.66 -7.07 1.65
C GLY A 57 -15.71 -6.96 0.45
N ALA A 58 -14.58 -6.26 0.62
CA ALA A 58 -13.42 -6.30 -0.27
C ALA A 58 -12.14 -6.17 0.57
N SER A 59 -11.00 -6.49 -0.04
CA SER A 59 -9.69 -6.32 0.58
C SER A 59 -9.24 -4.85 0.52
N PHE A 60 -8.97 -4.29 1.68
CA PHE A 60 -8.38 -2.97 1.86
C PHE A 60 -7.06 -3.08 2.61
N VAL A 61 -6.23 -2.07 2.48
CA VAL A 61 -5.03 -1.84 3.27
C VAL A 61 -5.18 -0.53 4.05
N LYS A 62 -4.69 -0.50 5.28
CA LYS A 62 -4.54 0.71 6.09
C LYS A 62 -3.24 0.68 6.89
N ILE A 63 -2.83 1.83 7.44
CA ILE A 63 -1.74 1.89 8.42
C ILE A 63 -2.11 1.02 9.63
N LYS A 64 -1.12 0.25 10.10
CA LYS A 64 -1.27 -0.53 11.33
C LYS A 64 -1.05 0.41 12.52
N GLU A 65 -1.97 0.38 13.47
CA GLU A 65 -1.84 1.10 14.76
C GLU A 65 -0.85 0.40 15.70
#